data_AF-A0A950P433-F1
#
_entry.id   AF-A0A950P433-F1
#
_cell.length_a   1.000
_cell.length_b   1.000
_cell.length_c   1.000
_cell.angle_alpha   90.00
_cell.angle_beta   90.00
_cell.angle_gamma   90.00
#
_symmetry.space_group_name_H-M   'P 1'
#
loop_
_entity.id
_entity.type
_entity.pdbx_description
1 polymer ?
#
loop_
_entity_poly.entity_id
_entity_poly.type
_entity_poly.pdbx_seq_one_letter_code
_entity_poly.pdbx_strand_id
1 'polypeptide(L)'
;MADVVPVGGDSVDIRMKRAQEAGERAREAEDRALEAARESKSRSDHARQVSERGRARLKTVERDTTRQVKHRIAEAQRAADEMVERERRAAEADAEEQRQEVQAQIDEEIEEAQREAEASRQRAEELVEDATEKLAEARRLADDAAAAARDAAEEAHRQAQQLASEAEQEASDAEQRLRATEQMREQSRAAAKRTARELERDTADGGLESYNKPELVELAASIGIENRTTMTKSELVDAIAKASRSTR
;
A
#
# COMPACT_ATOMS: atom_id res chain seq x y z
N MET A 1 152.83 -74.62 -29.77
CA MET A 1 152.35 -76.02 -29.68
C MET A 1 152.31 -76.39 -28.21
N ALA A 2 151.21 -76.64 -27.52
CA ALA A 2 149.75 -76.60 -27.73
C ALA A 2 149.23 -77.55 -26.62
N ASP A 3 148.13 -77.40 -25.90
CA ASP A 3 147.10 -76.37 -25.75
C ASP A 3 146.21 -76.84 -24.56
N VAL A 4 145.40 -75.93 -24.02
CA VAL A 4 144.19 -76.12 -23.19
C VAL A 4 144.34 -76.42 -21.67
N VAL A 5 144.29 -75.32 -20.92
CA VAL A 5 143.66 -75.02 -19.61
C VAL A 5 143.17 -76.19 -18.70
N PRO A 6 143.58 -76.25 -17.41
CA PRO A 6 142.83 -76.98 -16.39
C PRO A 6 141.96 -76.04 -15.54
N VAL A 7 140.65 -76.26 -15.63
CA VAL A 7 139.58 -75.59 -14.88
C VAL A 7 139.48 -76.15 -13.45
N GLY A 8 139.82 -75.31 -12.46
CA GLY A 8 139.13 -75.09 -11.17
C GLY A 8 138.79 -76.27 -10.24
N GLY A 9 139.69 -76.59 -9.30
CA GLY A 9 139.41 -77.48 -8.16
C GLY A 9 138.77 -76.75 -6.97
N ASP A 10 137.45 -76.92 -6.78
CA ASP A 10 136.65 -76.40 -5.64
C ASP A 10 136.19 -77.61 -4.77
N SER A 11 136.70 -77.67 -3.54
CA SER A 11 136.61 -78.80 -2.60
C SER A 11 135.19 -79.05 -2.08
N VAL A 12 134.89 -80.30 -1.73
CA VAL A 12 133.56 -80.75 -1.24
C VAL A 12 133.10 -79.95 -0.01
N ASP A 13 134.02 -79.50 0.84
CA ASP A 13 133.73 -78.69 2.02
C ASP A 13 133.19 -77.29 1.68
N ILE A 14 133.67 -76.66 0.61
CA ILE A 14 133.14 -75.37 0.13
C ILE A 14 131.71 -75.55 -0.40
N ARG A 15 131.42 -76.69 -1.04
CA ARG A 15 130.05 -77.04 -1.47
C ARG A 15 129.13 -77.34 -0.29
N MET A 16 129.63 -78.01 0.75
CA MET A 16 128.86 -78.33 1.96
C MET A 16 128.56 -77.07 2.78
N LYS A 17 129.54 -76.16 2.91
CA LYS A 17 129.36 -74.85 3.54
C LYS A 17 128.41 -73.94 2.75
N ARG A 18 128.51 -73.89 1.41
CA ARG A 18 127.52 -73.17 0.57
C ARG A 18 126.11 -73.79 0.69
N ALA A 19 126.00 -75.10 0.83
CA ALA A 19 124.70 -75.76 1.03
C ALA A 19 124.10 -75.46 2.41
N GLN A 20 124.92 -75.39 3.46
CA GLN A 20 124.49 -74.96 4.80
C GLN A 20 124.08 -73.48 4.80
N GLU A 21 124.91 -72.58 4.25
CA GLU A 21 124.58 -71.16 4.11
C GLU A 21 123.36 -70.91 3.22
N ALA A 22 123.13 -71.75 2.20
CA ALA A 22 121.92 -71.69 1.38
C ALA A 22 120.70 -72.22 2.15
N GLY A 23 120.87 -73.27 2.97
CA GLY A 23 119.82 -73.79 3.84
C GLY A 23 119.43 -72.82 4.96
N GLU A 24 120.38 -72.12 5.56
CA GLU A 24 120.15 -71.06 6.55
C GLU A 24 119.45 -69.85 5.91
N ARG A 25 119.91 -69.40 4.73
CA ARG A 25 119.22 -68.34 3.98
C ARG A 25 117.80 -68.74 3.55
N ALA A 26 117.58 -70.01 3.20
CA ALA A 26 116.26 -70.52 2.87
C ALA A 26 115.33 -70.53 4.09
N ARG A 27 115.83 -70.95 5.27
CA ARG A 27 115.08 -70.89 6.53
C ARG A 27 114.77 -69.45 6.95
N GLU A 28 115.74 -68.55 6.87
CA GLU A 28 115.52 -67.12 7.17
C GLU A 28 114.53 -66.46 6.19
N ALA A 29 114.54 -66.87 4.92
CA ALA A 29 113.54 -66.43 3.94
C ALA A 29 112.14 -67.01 4.23
N GLU A 30 112.06 -68.27 4.66
CA GLU A 30 110.83 -68.93 5.08
C GLU A 30 110.24 -68.26 6.33
N ASP A 31 111.04 -68.00 7.36
CA ASP A 31 110.62 -67.33 8.59
C ASP A 31 110.09 -65.92 8.30
N ARG A 32 110.77 -65.14 7.45
CA ARG A 32 110.29 -63.83 7.00
C ARG A 32 109.00 -63.93 6.19
N ALA A 33 108.85 -64.93 5.34
CA ALA A 33 107.62 -65.15 4.58
C ALA A 33 106.45 -65.54 5.49
N LEU A 34 106.69 -66.36 6.51
CA LEU A 34 105.69 -66.73 7.51
C LEU A 34 105.29 -65.54 8.38
N GLU A 35 106.24 -64.69 8.79
CA GLU A 35 105.96 -63.46 9.54
C GLU A 35 105.14 -62.48 8.70
N ALA A 36 105.52 -62.24 7.44
CA ALA A 36 104.75 -61.41 6.52
C ALA A 36 103.34 -61.98 6.24
N ALA A 37 103.20 -63.30 6.14
CA ALA A 37 101.90 -63.95 5.99
C ALA A 37 101.01 -63.79 7.24
N ARG A 38 101.60 -63.90 8.45
CA ARG A 38 100.90 -63.66 9.72
C ARG A 38 100.46 -62.20 9.85
N GLU A 39 101.33 -61.25 9.51
CA GLU A 39 101.01 -59.82 9.52
C GLU A 39 99.91 -59.48 8.50
N SER A 40 100.00 -60.00 7.29
CA SER A 40 98.98 -59.85 6.24
C SER A 40 97.62 -60.40 6.67
N LYS A 41 97.60 -61.60 7.29
CA LYS A 41 96.38 -62.18 7.86
C LYS A 41 95.79 -61.29 8.96
N SER A 42 96.60 -60.84 9.91
CA SER A 42 96.16 -59.94 10.99
C SER A 42 95.56 -58.65 10.45
N ARG A 43 96.20 -58.02 9.45
CA ARG A 43 95.68 -56.82 8.77
C ARG A 43 94.38 -57.11 8.01
N SER A 44 94.26 -58.25 7.34
CA SER A 44 93.05 -58.66 6.63
C SER A 44 91.88 -58.88 7.59
N ASP A 45 92.11 -59.61 8.69
CA ASP A 45 91.11 -59.86 9.71
C ASP A 45 90.68 -58.56 10.40
N HIS A 46 91.62 -57.64 10.66
CA HIS A 46 91.31 -56.31 11.16
C HIS A 46 90.46 -55.49 10.17
N ALA A 47 90.81 -55.48 8.87
CA ALA A 47 90.04 -54.79 7.84
C ALA A 47 88.62 -55.35 7.70
N ARG A 48 88.44 -56.67 7.80
CA ARG A 48 87.12 -57.33 7.84
C ARG A 48 86.32 -56.88 9.05
N GLN A 49 86.91 -56.91 10.24
CA GLN A 49 86.25 -56.50 11.47
C GLN A 49 85.82 -55.02 11.44
N VAL A 50 86.68 -54.13 10.94
CA VAL A 50 86.34 -52.70 10.77
C VAL A 50 85.20 -52.53 9.76
N SER A 51 85.23 -53.27 8.66
CA SER A 51 84.16 -53.23 7.64
C SER A 51 82.82 -53.72 8.18
N GLU A 52 82.81 -54.82 8.93
CA GLU A 52 81.60 -55.37 9.56
C GLU A 52 81.02 -54.41 10.60
N ARG A 53 81.86 -53.85 11.47
CA ARG A 53 81.44 -52.82 12.43
C ARG A 53 80.92 -51.56 11.73
N GLY A 54 81.59 -51.12 10.67
CA GLY A 54 81.17 -49.98 9.86
C GLY A 54 79.78 -50.19 9.25
N ARG A 55 79.55 -51.36 8.62
CA ARG A 55 78.24 -51.74 8.06
C ARG A 55 77.15 -51.83 9.14
N ALA A 56 77.45 -52.42 10.30
CA ALA A 56 76.51 -52.51 11.41
C ALA A 56 76.14 -51.12 11.97
N ARG A 57 77.12 -50.21 12.09
CA ARG A 57 76.89 -48.82 12.50
C ARG A 57 76.05 -48.07 11.48
N LEU A 58 76.37 -48.17 10.19
CA LEU A 58 75.58 -47.55 9.12
C LEU A 58 74.13 -48.01 9.16
N LYS A 59 73.87 -49.32 9.26
CA LYS A 59 72.51 -49.86 9.36
C LYS A 59 71.73 -49.35 10.57
N THR A 60 72.42 -49.11 11.69
CA THR A 60 71.82 -48.53 12.89
C THR A 60 71.46 -47.07 12.67
N VAL A 61 72.40 -46.29 12.13
CA VAL A 61 72.17 -44.87 11.79
C VAL A 61 71.04 -44.71 10.77
N GLU A 62 70.97 -45.55 9.73
CA GLU A 62 69.90 -45.51 8.73
C GLU A 62 68.52 -45.78 9.35
N ARG A 63 68.43 -46.77 10.25
CA ARG A 63 67.19 -47.08 10.96
C ARG A 63 66.77 -45.95 11.88
N ASP A 64 67.70 -45.39 12.65
CA ASP A 64 67.40 -44.30 13.59
C ASP A 64 67.03 -43.03 12.84
N THR A 65 67.74 -42.70 11.76
CA THR A 65 67.40 -41.57 10.87
C THR A 65 66.02 -41.78 10.24
N THR A 66 65.71 -42.98 9.74
CA THR A 66 64.39 -43.28 9.17
C THR A 66 63.27 -43.11 10.21
N ARG A 67 63.49 -43.55 11.45
CA ARG A 67 62.53 -43.37 12.55
C ARG A 67 62.36 -41.90 12.91
N GLN A 68 63.45 -41.14 13.00
CA GLN A 68 63.41 -39.70 13.29
C GLN A 68 62.67 -38.93 12.19
N VAL A 69 62.95 -39.23 10.91
CA VAL A 69 62.26 -38.61 9.78
C VAL A 69 60.76 -38.92 9.83
N LYS A 70 60.37 -40.19 10.03
CA LYS A 70 58.96 -40.57 10.17
C LYS A 70 58.27 -39.86 11.34
N HIS A 71 58.94 -39.75 12.47
CA HIS A 71 58.41 -39.07 13.64
C HIS A 71 58.19 -37.58 13.36
N ARG A 72 59.18 -36.88 12.78
CA ARG A 72 59.05 -35.47 12.42
C ARG A 72 57.96 -35.22 11.38
N ILE A 73 57.80 -36.11 10.40
CA ILE A 73 56.70 -36.03 9.44
C ILE A 73 55.35 -36.17 10.15
N ALA A 74 55.20 -37.15 11.04
CA ALA A 74 53.95 -37.37 11.77
C ALA A 74 53.62 -36.19 12.70
N GLU A 75 54.61 -35.59 13.37
CA GLU A 75 54.40 -34.39 14.18
C GLU A 75 54.00 -33.18 13.34
N ALA A 76 54.69 -32.96 12.20
CA ALA A 76 54.35 -31.88 11.29
C ALA A 76 52.94 -32.03 10.70
N GLN A 77 52.54 -33.25 10.35
CA GLN A 77 51.18 -33.55 9.88
C GLN A 77 50.13 -33.25 10.95
N ARG A 78 50.32 -33.73 12.19
CA ARG A 78 49.40 -33.42 13.29
C ARG A 78 49.28 -31.93 13.54
N ALA A 79 50.41 -31.22 13.57
CA ALA A 79 50.40 -29.77 13.77
C ALA A 79 49.67 -29.04 12.64
N ALA A 80 49.84 -29.49 11.40
CA ALA A 80 49.11 -28.95 10.25
C ALA A 80 47.61 -29.22 10.35
N ASP A 81 47.21 -30.45 10.66
CA ASP A 81 45.80 -30.83 10.83
C ASP A 81 45.14 -30.02 11.95
N GLU A 82 45.82 -29.83 13.08
CA GLU A 82 45.35 -29.00 14.19
C GLU A 82 45.25 -27.51 13.84
N MET A 83 46.10 -26.99 12.96
CA MET A 83 45.98 -25.63 12.46
C MET A 83 44.77 -25.49 11.55
N VAL A 84 44.57 -26.43 10.62
CA VAL A 84 43.43 -26.43 9.70
C VAL A 84 42.11 -26.56 10.46
N GLU A 85 42.02 -27.46 11.43
CA GLU A 85 40.81 -27.63 12.24
C GLU A 85 40.48 -26.39 13.08
N ARG A 86 41.50 -25.69 13.61
CA ARG A 86 41.28 -24.43 14.33
C ARG A 86 40.77 -23.34 13.41
N GLU A 87 41.42 -23.17 12.26
CA GLU A 87 41.01 -22.17 11.27
C GLU A 87 39.58 -22.44 10.77
N ARG A 88 39.27 -23.71 10.49
CA ARG A 88 37.93 -24.13 10.10
C ARG A 88 36.88 -23.78 11.16
N ARG A 89 37.14 -24.08 12.43
CA ARG A 89 36.22 -23.75 13.53
C ARG A 89 36.04 -22.24 13.71
N ALA A 90 37.11 -21.47 13.55
CA ALA A 90 37.03 -20.01 13.59
C ALA A 90 36.15 -19.49 12.44
N ALA A 91 36.41 -19.94 11.21
CA ALA A 91 35.61 -19.55 10.05
C ALA A 91 34.13 -19.99 10.16
N GLU A 92 33.86 -21.19 10.72
CA GLU A 92 32.50 -21.67 10.98
C GLU A 92 31.80 -20.82 12.06
N ALA A 93 32.51 -20.39 13.10
CA ALA A 93 31.98 -19.52 14.14
C ALA A 93 31.68 -18.12 13.60
N ASP A 94 32.61 -17.51 12.86
CA ASP A 94 32.43 -16.19 12.25
C ASP A 94 31.25 -16.20 11.26
N ALA A 95 31.12 -17.27 10.46
CA ALA A 95 30.00 -17.42 9.54
C ALA A 95 28.67 -17.58 10.27
N GLU A 96 28.64 -18.28 11.40
CA GLU A 96 27.44 -18.42 12.22
C GLU A 96 27.06 -17.10 12.90
N GLU A 97 28.04 -16.33 13.41
CA GLU A 97 27.83 -14.99 13.97
C GLU A 97 27.20 -14.07 12.93
N GLN A 98 27.75 -14.02 11.71
CA GLN A 98 27.17 -13.23 10.61
C GLN A 98 25.74 -13.68 10.27
N ARG A 99 25.45 -14.98 10.26
CA ARG A 99 24.07 -15.47 10.05
C ARG A 99 23.14 -15.00 11.15
N GLN A 100 23.57 -15.07 12.41
CA GLN A 100 22.77 -14.64 13.55
C GLN A 100 22.51 -13.13 13.53
N GLU A 101 23.52 -12.32 13.19
CA GLU A 101 23.36 -10.87 13.03
C GLU A 101 22.35 -10.53 11.94
N VAL A 102 22.47 -11.15 10.76
CA VAL A 102 21.52 -10.93 9.65
C VAL A 102 20.12 -11.40 10.03
N GLN A 103 19.99 -12.54 10.70
CA GLN A 103 18.69 -13.03 11.16
C GLN A 103 18.04 -12.05 12.17
N ALA A 104 18.82 -11.54 13.12
CA ALA A 104 18.33 -10.58 14.10
C ALA A 104 17.88 -9.26 13.46
N GLN A 105 18.61 -8.77 12.45
CA GLN A 105 18.21 -7.59 11.68
C GLN A 105 16.90 -7.82 10.93
N ILE A 106 16.75 -8.98 10.27
CA ILE A 106 15.52 -9.33 9.56
C ILE A 106 14.34 -9.42 10.54
N ASP A 107 14.55 -10.03 11.71
CA ASP A 107 13.50 -10.13 12.73
C ASP A 107 13.08 -8.75 13.25
N GLU A 108 14.03 -7.84 13.48
CA GLU A 108 13.76 -6.44 13.86
C GLU A 108 12.96 -5.69 12.77
N GLU A 109 13.37 -5.81 11.50
CA GLU A 109 12.65 -5.21 10.36
C GLU A 109 11.22 -5.76 10.23
N ILE A 110 11.02 -7.06 10.43
CA ILE A 110 9.70 -7.69 10.41
C ILE A 110 8.84 -7.14 11.55
N GLU A 111 9.37 -7.05 12.77
CA GLU A 111 8.64 -6.50 13.91
C GLU A 111 8.26 -5.03 13.69
N GLU A 112 9.17 -4.22 13.16
CA GLU A 112 8.91 -2.82 12.82
C GLU A 112 7.80 -2.71 11.77
N ALA A 113 7.92 -3.43 10.66
CA ALA A 113 6.90 -3.44 9.61
C ALA A 113 5.53 -3.90 10.13
N GLN A 114 5.48 -4.89 11.04
CA GLN A 114 4.24 -5.32 11.69
C GLN A 114 3.65 -4.22 12.58
N ARG A 115 4.47 -3.52 13.38
CA ARG A 115 4.02 -2.40 14.22
C ARG A 115 3.46 -1.27 13.37
N GLU A 116 4.12 -0.92 12.26
CA GLU A 116 3.64 0.10 11.33
C GLU A 116 2.32 -0.29 10.66
N ALA A 117 2.21 -1.54 10.21
CA ALA A 117 0.99 -2.07 9.60
C ALA A 117 -0.19 -2.03 10.59
N GLU A 118 0.03 -2.44 11.84
CA GLU A 118 -0.96 -2.39 12.91
C GLU A 118 -1.40 -0.94 13.20
N ALA A 119 -0.45 -0.01 13.36
CA ALA A 119 -0.74 1.39 13.58
C ALA A 119 -1.48 2.03 12.38
N SER A 120 -1.19 1.61 11.16
CA SER A 120 -1.93 2.03 9.97
C SER A 120 -3.36 1.47 9.95
N ARG A 121 -3.55 0.21 10.37
CA ARG A 121 -4.87 -0.39 10.47
C ARG A 121 -5.75 0.33 11.50
N GLN A 122 -5.22 0.58 12.69
CA GLN A 122 -5.93 1.30 13.76
C GLN A 122 -6.37 2.70 13.31
N ARG A 123 -5.47 3.46 12.66
CA ARG A 123 -5.83 4.78 12.09
C ARG A 123 -6.92 4.67 11.02
N ALA A 124 -6.90 3.64 10.19
CA ALA A 124 -7.94 3.43 9.19
C ALA A 124 -9.29 3.09 9.84
N GLU A 125 -9.29 2.27 10.89
CA GLU A 125 -10.49 1.95 11.68
C GLU A 125 -11.09 3.20 12.31
N GLU A 126 -10.28 4.02 12.99
CA GLU A 126 -10.71 5.30 13.58
C GLU A 126 -11.34 6.24 12.54
N LEU A 127 -10.74 6.35 11.34
CA LEU A 127 -11.27 7.18 10.26
C LEU A 127 -12.61 6.65 9.72
N VAL A 128 -12.79 5.34 9.64
CA VAL A 128 -14.07 4.74 9.23
C VAL A 128 -15.15 4.98 10.29
N GLU A 129 -14.81 4.87 11.57
CA GLU A 129 -15.73 5.18 12.68
C GLU A 129 -16.17 6.64 12.64
N ASP A 130 -15.23 7.60 12.56
CA ASP A 130 -15.52 9.03 12.43
C ASP A 130 -16.37 9.36 11.20
N ALA A 131 -16.05 8.75 10.04
CA ALA A 131 -16.85 8.92 8.83
C ALA A 131 -18.28 8.38 9.01
N THR A 132 -18.42 7.25 9.70
CA THR A 132 -19.74 6.63 9.97
C THR A 132 -20.57 7.50 10.89
N GLU A 133 -19.97 8.08 11.94
CA GLU A 133 -20.62 9.02 12.85
C GLU A 133 -21.10 10.27 12.10
N LYS A 134 -20.22 10.89 11.30
CA LYS A 134 -20.57 12.07 10.48
C LYS A 134 -21.68 11.77 9.47
N LEU A 135 -21.68 10.60 8.85
CA LEU A 135 -22.76 10.18 7.95
C LEU A 135 -24.09 9.98 8.70
N ALA A 136 -24.05 9.45 9.92
CA ALA A 136 -25.23 9.31 10.76
C ALA A 136 -25.80 10.68 11.17
N GLU A 137 -24.94 11.62 11.55
CA GLU A 137 -25.33 13.00 11.86
C GLU A 137 -25.92 13.71 10.63
N ALA A 138 -25.26 13.62 9.48
CA ALA A 138 -25.75 14.22 8.24
C ALA A 138 -27.13 13.68 7.83
N ARG A 139 -27.39 12.38 8.04
CA ARG A 139 -28.72 11.78 7.82
C ARG A 139 -29.76 12.35 8.77
N ARG A 140 -29.46 12.45 10.07
CA ARG A 140 -30.38 13.06 11.05
C ARG A 140 -30.74 14.49 10.65
N LEU A 141 -29.74 15.30 10.31
CA LEU A 141 -29.96 16.68 9.87
C LEU A 141 -30.79 16.76 8.59
N ALA A 142 -30.58 15.85 7.64
CA ALA A 142 -31.38 15.78 6.42
C ALA A 142 -32.84 15.38 6.70
N ASP A 143 -33.06 14.42 7.60
CA ASP A 143 -34.40 13.99 8.02
C ASP A 143 -35.15 15.12 8.75
N ASP A 144 -34.46 15.86 9.64
CA ASP A 144 -34.98 17.02 10.34
C ASP A 144 -35.35 18.15 9.36
N ALA A 145 -34.47 18.46 8.41
CA ALA A 145 -34.74 19.45 7.36
C ALA A 145 -35.92 19.05 6.47
N ALA A 146 -36.03 17.76 6.12
CA ALA A 146 -37.15 17.25 5.35
C ALA A 146 -38.47 17.31 6.12
N ALA A 147 -38.45 17.04 7.44
CA ALA A 147 -39.62 17.20 8.30
C ALA A 147 -40.05 18.67 8.37
N ALA A 148 -39.13 19.59 8.65
CA ALA A 148 -39.42 21.03 8.71
C ALA A 148 -39.97 21.57 7.38
N ALA A 149 -39.44 21.10 6.24
CA ALA A 149 -39.93 21.48 4.92
C ALA A 149 -41.37 20.98 4.66
N ARG A 150 -41.70 19.75 5.10
CA ARG A 150 -43.07 19.22 5.02
C ARG A 150 -44.03 20.01 5.90
N ASP A 151 -43.67 20.27 7.14
CA ASP A 151 -44.50 21.03 8.08
C ASP A 151 -44.80 22.44 7.54
N ALA A 152 -43.78 23.12 7.00
CA ALA A 152 -43.93 24.44 6.38
C ALA A 152 -44.82 24.39 5.13
N ALA A 153 -44.70 23.35 4.29
CA ALA A 153 -45.55 23.18 3.12
C ALA A 153 -47.02 22.90 3.51
N GLU A 154 -47.25 22.09 4.54
CA GLU A 154 -48.59 21.81 5.06
C GLU A 154 -49.23 23.06 5.69
N GLU A 155 -48.47 23.87 6.41
CA GLU A 155 -48.94 25.15 6.94
C GLU A 155 -49.28 26.13 5.82
N ALA A 156 -48.40 26.29 4.83
CA ALA A 156 -48.67 27.14 3.67
C ALA A 156 -49.90 26.67 2.89
N HIS A 157 -50.11 25.36 2.75
CA HIS A 157 -51.30 24.80 2.11
C HIS A 157 -52.58 25.11 2.89
N ARG A 158 -52.55 24.96 4.22
CA ARG A 158 -53.69 25.33 5.09
C ARG A 158 -54.03 26.82 4.98
N GLN A 159 -53.03 27.68 5.02
CA GLN A 159 -53.21 29.13 4.87
C GLN A 159 -53.80 29.47 3.49
N ALA A 160 -53.29 28.85 2.42
CA ALA A 160 -53.81 29.06 1.07
C ALA A 160 -55.27 28.59 0.92
N GLN A 161 -55.65 27.47 1.53
CA GLN A 161 -57.04 26.99 1.54
C GLN A 161 -57.98 27.93 2.32
N GLN A 162 -57.53 28.47 3.46
CA GLN A 162 -58.28 29.46 4.24
C GLN A 162 -58.51 30.72 3.41
N LEU A 163 -57.45 31.30 2.85
CA LEU A 163 -57.52 32.46 1.95
C LEU A 163 -58.44 32.23 0.75
N ALA A 164 -58.36 31.04 0.12
CA ALA A 164 -59.25 30.70 -0.99
C ALA A 164 -60.72 30.63 -0.56
N SER A 165 -61.00 30.02 0.61
CA SER A 165 -62.36 29.93 1.15
C SER A 165 -62.93 31.31 1.52
N GLU A 166 -62.10 32.17 2.11
CA GLU A 166 -62.45 33.57 2.42
C GLU A 166 -62.76 34.34 1.13
N ALA A 167 -61.90 34.23 0.11
CA ALA A 167 -62.12 34.87 -1.19
C ALA A 167 -63.39 34.37 -1.89
N GLU A 168 -63.70 33.07 -1.81
CA GLU A 168 -64.95 32.50 -2.34
C GLU A 168 -66.19 33.02 -1.61
N GLN A 169 -66.12 33.14 -0.28
CA GLN A 169 -67.20 33.72 0.53
C GLN A 169 -67.43 35.19 0.18
N GLU A 170 -66.35 35.99 0.12
CA GLU A 170 -66.44 37.40 -0.25
C GLU A 170 -66.99 37.59 -1.67
N ALA A 171 -66.57 36.75 -2.62
CA ALA A 171 -67.10 36.76 -3.98
C ALA A 171 -68.60 36.41 -4.00
N SER A 172 -69.03 35.38 -3.25
CA SER A 172 -70.45 35.01 -3.14
C SER A 172 -71.28 36.13 -2.51
N ASP A 173 -70.79 36.75 -1.44
CA ASP A 173 -71.44 37.88 -0.79
C ASP A 173 -71.56 39.10 -1.72
N ALA A 174 -70.50 39.39 -2.48
CA ALA A 174 -70.51 40.45 -3.49
C ALA A 174 -71.52 40.15 -4.60
N GLU A 175 -71.57 38.92 -5.11
CA GLU A 175 -72.58 38.48 -6.10
C GLU A 175 -74.00 38.60 -5.55
N GLN A 176 -74.24 38.20 -4.30
CA GLN A 176 -75.55 38.34 -3.65
C GLN A 176 -75.96 39.81 -3.52
N ARG A 177 -75.04 40.69 -3.11
CA ARG A 177 -75.27 42.14 -3.04
C ARG A 177 -75.56 42.73 -4.41
N LEU A 178 -74.85 42.29 -5.45
CA LEU A 178 -75.12 42.69 -6.83
C LEU A 178 -76.51 42.25 -7.27
N ARG A 179 -76.88 40.98 -7.06
CA ARG A 179 -78.23 40.47 -7.37
C ARG A 179 -79.32 41.22 -6.62
N ALA A 180 -79.12 41.52 -5.33
CA ALA A 180 -80.08 42.30 -4.54
C ALA A 180 -80.22 43.73 -5.08
N THR A 181 -79.10 44.36 -5.46
CA THR A 181 -79.08 45.70 -6.07
C THR A 181 -79.77 45.70 -7.43
N GLU A 182 -79.53 44.67 -8.25
CA GLU A 182 -80.23 44.47 -9.52
C GLU A 182 -81.73 44.30 -9.32
N GLN A 183 -82.15 43.47 -8.36
CA GLN A 183 -83.57 43.31 -8.01
C GLN A 183 -84.19 44.62 -7.53
N MET A 184 -83.51 45.38 -6.66
CA MET A 184 -83.98 46.70 -6.21
C MET A 184 -84.09 47.68 -7.38
N ARG A 185 -83.13 47.65 -8.31
CA ARG A 185 -83.15 48.47 -9.53
C ARG A 185 -84.31 48.08 -10.44
N GLU A 186 -84.58 46.79 -10.61
CA GLU A 186 -85.74 46.29 -11.35
C GLU A 186 -87.07 46.67 -10.68
N GLN A 187 -87.18 46.52 -9.36
CA GLN A 187 -88.36 46.93 -8.59
C GLN A 187 -88.60 48.44 -8.69
N SER A 188 -87.54 49.24 -8.55
CA SER A 188 -87.60 50.70 -8.70
C SER A 188 -88.01 51.09 -10.11
N ARG A 189 -87.45 50.42 -11.13
CA ARG A 189 -87.84 50.62 -12.53
C ARG A 189 -89.29 50.22 -12.79
N ALA A 190 -89.77 49.13 -12.20
CA ALA A 190 -91.15 48.68 -12.31
C ALA A 190 -92.12 49.61 -11.57
N ALA A 191 -91.74 50.13 -10.40
CA ALA A 191 -92.50 51.15 -9.67
C ALA A 191 -92.59 52.45 -10.48
N ALA A 192 -91.46 52.96 -10.98
CA ALA A 192 -91.42 54.14 -11.84
C ALA A 192 -92.26 53.98 -13.12
N LYS A 193 -92.22 52.81 -13.76
CA LYS A 193 -93.11 52.50 -14.90
C LYS A 193 -94.59 52.51 -14.51
N ARG A 194 -94.95 52.02 -13.31
CA ARG A 194 -96.33 52.06 -12.79
C ARG A 194 -96.77 53.49 -12.53
N THR A 195 -95.96 54.28 -11.83
CA THR A 195 -96.22 55.71 -11.60
C THR A 195 -96.36 56.48 -12.91
N ALA A 196 -95.51 56.22 -13.90
CA ALA A 196 -95.63 56.83 -15.23
C ALA A 196 -96.92 56.42 -15.96
N ARG A 197 -97.41 55.18 -15.80
CA ARG A 197 -98.70 54.74 -16.36
C ARG A 197 -99.90 55.36 -15.63
N GLU A 198 -99.81 55.56 -14.32
CA GLU A 198 -100.85 56.22 -13.53
C GLU A 198 -100.95 57.70 -13.91
N LEU A 199 -99.81 58.40 -13.96
CA LEU A 199 -99.72 59.81 -14.39
C LEU A 199 -100.12 60.05 -15.86
N GLU A 200 -100.04 59.02 -16.70
CA GLU A 200 -100.55 59.05 -18.07
C GLU A 200 -102.08 58.84 -18.14
N ARG A 201 -102.65 58.06 -17.20
CA ARG A 201 -104.09 57.77 -17.15
C ARG A 201 -104.89 58.86 -16.44
N ASP A 202 -104.29 59.54 -15.47
CA ASP A 202 -104.96 60.55 -14.66
C ASP A 202 -104.88 61.93 -15.34
N THR A 203 -105.91 62.25 -16.13
CA THR A 203 -106.02 63.50 -16.88
C THR A 203 -106.67 64.63 -16.08
N ALA A 204 -107.07 64.37 -14.84
CA ALA A 204 -107.83 65.32 -14.02
C ALA A 204 -106.96 66.41 -13.35
N ASP A 205 -105.65 66.17 -13.17
CA ASP A 205 -104.74 67.07 -12.43
C ASP A 205 -103.46 67.45 -13.22
N GLY A 206 -103.52 67.40 -14.55
CA GLY A 206 -102.43 67.84 -15.45
C GLY A 206 -101.37 66.78 -15.80
N GLY A 207 -101.48 65.55 -15.29
CA GLY A 207 -100.69 64.38 -15.71
C GLY A 207 -99.17 64.59 -15.77
N LEU A 208 -98.49 63.86 -16.66
CA LEU A 208 -97.04 64.02 -16.95
C LEU A 208 -96.65 65.45 -17.40
N GLU A 209 -97.60 66.25 -17.90
CA GLU A 209 -97.34 67.61 -18.39
C GLU A 209 -97.18 68.65 -17.26
N SER A 210 -97.71 68.36 -16.07
CA SER A 210 -97.61 69.21 -14.88
C SER A 210 -96.20 69.22 -14.25
N TYR A 211 -95.42 68.16 -14.47
CA TYR A 211 -94.07 68.01 -13.92
C TYR A 211 -93.07 68.94 -14.60
N ASN A 212 -92.08 69.42 -13.86
CA ASN A 212 -91.03 70.25 -14.45
C ASN A 212 -89.99 69.39 -15.20
N LYS A 213 -89.25 70.00 -16.13
CA LYS A 213 -88.27 69.28 -16.95
C LYS A 213 -87.25 68.49 -16.08
N PRO A 214 -86.69 69.02 -14.99
CA PRO A 214 -85.84 68.26 -14.08
C PRO A 214 -86.49 66.97 -13.55
N GLU A 215 -87.73 67.04 -13.08
CA GLU A 215 -88.45 65.87 -12.55
C GLU A 215 -88.75 64.82 -13.63
N LEU A 216 -89.05 65.26 -14.86
CA LEU A 216 -89.24 64.36 -16.00
C LEU A 216 -87.92 63.69 -16.44
N VAL A 217 -86.80 64.41 -16.36
CA VAL A 217 -85.47 63.82 -16.59
C VAL A 217 -85.16 62.76 -15.54
N GLU A 218 -85.52 62.99 -14.28
CA GLU A 218 -85.33 62.02 -13.19
C GLU A 218 -86.22 60.79 -13.36
N LEU A 219 -87.50 60.98 -13.70
CA LEU A 219 -88.42 59.88 -13.99
C LEU A 219 -87.98 59.08 -15.23
N ALA A 220 -87.56 59.74 -16.31
CA ALA A 220 -86.98 59.09 -17.48
C ALA A 220 -85.70 58.31 -17.14
N ALA A 221 -84.87 58.82 -16.21
CA ALA A 221 -83.68 58.14 -15.72
C ALA A 221 -84.03 56.80 -15.05
N SER A 222 -85.03 56.82 -14.17
CA SER A 222 -85.47 55.65 -13.41
C SER A 222 -86.06 54.54 -14.29
N ILE A 223 -86.66 54.89 -15.43
CA ILE A 223 -87.23 53.94 -16.41
C ILE A 223 -86.16 53.44 -17.41
N GLY A 224 -84.97 54.05 -17.41
CA GLY A 224 -83.83 53.67 -18.25
C GLY A 224 -83.92 54.24 -19.67
N ILE A 225 -84.37 55.48 -19.82
CA ILE A 225 -84.38 56.20 -21.11
C ILE A 225 -83.03 56.90 -21.29
N GLU A 226 -82.31 56.55 -22.35
CA GLU A 226 -81.02 57.13 -22.72
C GLU A 226 -81.20 58.53 -23.33
N ASN A 227 -80.17 59.39 -23.28
CA ASN A 227 -80.19 60.77 -23.81
C ASN A 227 -81.29 61.69 -23.26
N ARG A 228 -81.92 61.32 -22.14
CA ARG A 228 -82.95 62.10 -21.44
C ARG A 228 -82.57 63.55 -21.12
N THR A 229 -81.28 63.85 -20.89
CA THR A 229 -80.82 65.21 -20.55
C THR A 229 -80.83 66.17 -21.74
N THR A 230 -80.76 65.64 -22.97
CA THR A 230 -80.81 66.43 -24.20
C THR A 230 -82.23 66.58 -24.76
N MET A 231 -83.19 65.80 -24.26
CA MET A 231 -84.59 65.88 -24.68
C MET A 231 -85.27 67.16 -24.16
N THR A 232 -86.19 67.70 -24.95
CA THR A 232 -87.11 68.76 -24.54
C THR A 232 -88.21 68.22 -23.60
N LYS A 233 -88.95 69.10 -22.93
CA LYS A 233 -89.98 68.68 -21.95
C LYS A 233 -91.05 67.79 -22.60
N SER A 234 -91.52 68.14 -23.79
CA SER A 234 -92.50 67.35 -24.56
C SER A 234 -91.92 66.00 -25.01
N GLU A 235 -90.68 65.98 -25.49
CA GLU A 235 -90.01 64.74 -25.90
C GLU A 235 -89.80 63.78 -24.72
N LEU A 236 -89.58 64.29 -23.51
CA LEU A 236 -89.51 63.48 -22.29
C LEU A 236 -90.88 62.86 -21.93
N VAL A 237 -91.95 63.64 -22.01
CA VAL A 237 -93.32 63.14 -21.76
C VAL A 237 -93.66 62.00 -22.71
N ASP A 238 -93.43 62.19 -24.01
CA ASP A 238 -93.68 61.18 -25.04
C ASP A 238 -92.81 59.92 -24.86
N ALA A 239 -91.52 60.12 -24.55
CA ALA A 239 -90.60 59.01 -24.33
C ALA A 239 -90.97 58.19 -23.09
N ILE A 240 -91.38 58.84 -22.00
CA ILE A 240 -91.84 58.20 -20.76
C ILE A 240 -93.15 57.45 -21.01
N ALA A 241 -94.12 58.07 -21.68
CA ALA A 241 -95.39 57.45 -22.08
C ALA A 241 -95.17 56.19 -22.95
N LYS A 242 -94.27 56.26 -23.93
CA LYS A 242 -93.94 55.12 -24.78
C LYS A 242 -93.20 54.00 -24.03
N ALA A 243 -92.23 54.35 -23.20
CA ALA A 243 -91.44 53.40 -22.42
C ALA A 243 -92.24 52.75 -21.28
N SER A 244 -93.27 53.43 -20.76
CA SER A 244 -94.17 52.88 -19.75
C SER A 244 -95.09 51.81 -20.37
N ARG A 245 -95.58 52.01 -21.61
CA ARG A 245 -96.44 51.05 -22.32
C ARG A 245 -95.70 49.86 -22.92
N SER A 246 -94.41 50.00 -23.20
CA SER A 246 -93.56 48.89 -23.66
C SER A 246 -93.25 47.91 -22.52
N THR A 247 -93.97 46.79 -22.53
CA THR A 247 -93.54 45.55 -21.88
C THR A 247 -92.32 45.04 -22.66
N ARG A 248 -91.22 44.78 -21.96
CA ARG A 248 -90.17 43.94 -22.52
C ARG A 248 -90.48 42.51 -22.09
#